data_AF-A0A848VB03-F1
#
_entry.id   AF-A0A848VB03-F1
#
_cell.length_a   1.000
_cell.length_b   1.000
_cell.length_c   1.000
_cell.angle_alpha   90.00
_cell.angle_beta   90.00
_cell.angle_gamma   90.00
#
_symmetry.space_group_name_H-M   'P 1'
#
loop_
_entity.id
_entity.type
_entity.pdbx_description
1 polymer ?
#
loop_
_entity_poly.entity_id
_entity_poly.type
_entity_poly.pdbx_seq_one_letter_code
_entity_poly.pdbx_strand_id
1 'polypeptide(L)'
;MRNLNQQGAQPAVLRKLTLILVGLFTVAAGGCSGEREASDGTVFNAVLLPTDVVLSLACENVGIGSETCVLDDPENPFATTTIIEFDVNNPDASNKFQLADSIPIGPSGAKARFYFWATALARRQSGENQYYTALALHEVFDANSNGLEQDEIVRAQALKAYRSVLDNFFGSVVVFKCFECAPNLPPDSPDIPQFAVPLNERVADHLFRPESTATPVYPQGFRALIPGGGINALDRLVDWGYAYQPCTDLPACTNGVITVGEF
;
A
#
# COMPACT_ATOMS: atom_id res chain seq x y z
N MET A 1 59.73 -49.06 23.50
CA MET A 1 60.83 -49.65 22.69
C MET A 1 60.29 -49.82 21.28
N ARG A 2 60.65 -48.95 20.31
CA ARG A 2 61.70 -49.14 19.26
C ARG A 2 61.63 -50.54 18.59
N ASN A 3 61.72 -50.75 17.28
CA ASN A 3 61.71 -49.98 16.02
C ASN A 3 61.75 -51.07 14.90
N LEU A 4 60.94 -50.98 13.85
CA LEU A 4 61.31 -50.76 12.42
C LEU A 4 61.94 -51.94 11.63
N ASN A 5 61.31 -52.23 10.47
CA ASN A 5 61.90 -52.54 9.15
C ASN A 5 60.71 -52.74 8.17
N GLN A 6 60.30 -51.76 7.35
CA GLN A 6 60.83 -51.28 6.07
C GLN A 6 61.03 -52.34 4.98
N GLN A 7 60.31 -52.16 3.86
CA GLN A 7 60.73 -52.17 2.42
C GLN A 7 59.51 -52.62 1.56
N GLY A 8 59.18 -52.05 0.39
CA GLY A 8 59.96 -51.21 -0.50
C GLY A 8 59.12 -50.33 -1.45
N ALA A 9 59.72 -50.02 -2.59
CA ALA A 9 59.75 -48.70 -3.22
C ALA A 9 58.71 -48.42 -4.35
N GLN A 10 58.50 -47.11 -4.54
CA GLN A 10 57.92 -46.24 -5.58
C GLN A 10 58.13 -46.62 -7.09
N PRO A 11 57.66 -45.83 -8.10
CA PRO A 11 56.58 -44.81 -8.19
C PRO A 11 55.73 -44.86 -9.50
N ALA A 12 54.72 -43.97 -9.60
CA ALA A 12 54.48 -43.01 -10.71
C ALA A 12 53.06 -42.95 -11.33
N VAL A 13 52.70 -41.72 -11.70
CA VAL A 13 51.71 -41.28 -12.72
C VAL A 13 50.30 -40.88 -12.24
N LEU A 14 50.22 -39.61 -11.81
CA LEU A 14 49.47 -38.51 -12.45
C LEU A 14 47.94 -38.62 -12.72
N ARG A 15 47.22 -37.66 -12.13
CA ARG A 15 45.97 -37.00 -12.60
C ARG A 15 44.71 -37.89 -12.72
N LYS A 16 43.74 -37.65 -11.85
CA LYS A 16 42.70 -36.61 -12.01
C LYS A 16 41.94 -36.42 -10.69
N LEU A 17 41.90 -35.17 -10.23
CA LEU A 17 40.97 -34.72 -9.21
C LEU A 17 39.54 -34.86 -9.73
N THR A 18 38.63 -35.37 -8.89
CA THR A 18 37.22 -35.04 -8.98
C THR A 18 36.73 -34.81 -7.56
N LEU A 19 36.95 -33.57 -7.09
CA LEU A 19 36.31 -33.03 -5.89
C LEU A 19 34.81 -32.96 -6.17
N ILE A 20 34.03 -33.82 -5.51
CA ILE A 20 32.59 -33.67 -5.42
C ILE A 20 32.34 -32.54 -4.41
N LEU A 21 32.17 -31.32 -4.92
CA LEU A 21 31.75 -30.17 -4.14
C LEU A 21 30.24 -30.29 -3.92
N VAL A 22 29.83 -30.74 -2.74
CA VAL A 22 28.44 -30.61 -2.28
C VAL A 22 28.21 -29.13 -1.98
N GLY A 23 27.63 -28.41 -2.94
CA GLY A 23 27.18 -27.04 -2.75
C GLY A 23 25.97 -27.02 -1.84
N LEU A 24 26.16 -26.63 -0.57
CA LEU A 24 25.06 -26.14 0.26
C LEU A 24 24.55 -24.84 -0.36
N PHE A 25 23.45 -24.91 -1.10
CA PHE A 25 22.61 -23.74 -1.34
C PHE A 25 21.85 -23.46 -0.03
N THR A 26 22.46 -22.67 0.86
CA THR A 26 21.69 -21.93 1.85
C THR A 26 20.91 -20.86 1.09
N VAL A 27 19.65 -21.16 0.78
CA VAL A 27 18.68 -20.13 0.44
C VAL A 27 18.59 -19.24 1.66
N ALA A 28 19.23 -18.07 1.62
CA ALA A 28 18.91 -16.99 2.52
C ALA A 28 17.48 -16.59 2.19
N ALA A 29 16.52 -17.19 2.89
CA ALA A 29 15.21 -16.61 3.03
C ALA A 29 15.41 -15.26 3.71
N GLY A 30 15.51 -14.19 2.91
CA GLY A 30 15.37 -12.80 3.39
C GLY A 30 13.92 -12.52 3.78
N GLY A 31 13.31 -13.44 4.54
CA GLY A 31 11.97 -13.31 5.08
C GLY A 31 12.03 -12.65 6.44
N CYS A 32 11.33 -11.52 6.54
CA CYS A 32 10.90 -10.85 7.77
C CYS A 32 12.03 -10.43 8.71
N SER A 33 12.59 -9.23 8.49
CA SER A 33 12.90 -8.40 9.66
C SER A 33 11.60 -8.29 10.47
N GLY A 34 11.63 -8.65 11.75
CA GLY A 34 10.46 -8.72 12.62
C GLY A 34 9.55 -7.50 12.48
N GLU A 35 8.26 -7.71 12.73
CA GLU A 35 7.27 -6.63 12.77
C GLU A 35 7.80 -5.51 13.68
N ARG A 36 7.94 -4.30 13.13
CA ARG A 36 8.40 -3.14 13.89
C ARG A 36 7.42 -2.87 15.02
N GLU A 37 7.95 -2.74 16.23
CA GLU A 37 7.15 -2.52 17.42
C GLU A 37 6.84 -1.01 17.59
N ALA A 38 5.87 -0.68 18.46
CA ALA A 38 5.50 0.71 18.72
C ALA A 38 6.68 1.58 19.23
N SER A 39 7.76 0.95 19.70
CA SER A 39 9.01 1.60 20.13
C SER A 39 9.95 2.04 19.00
N ASP A 40 9.71 1.65 17.75
CA ASP A 40 10.63 1.87 16.62
C ASP A 40 10.50 3.25 15.95
N GLY A 41 9.92 4.22 16.65
CA GLY A 41 9.80 5.61 16.21
C GLY A 41 9.49 6.54 17.37
N THR A 42 9.45 7.84 17.07
CA THR A 42 9.21 8.87 18.07
C THR A 42 7.71 9.16 18.17
N VAL A 43 7.14 9.04 19.38
CA VAL A 43 5.75 9.46 19.65
C VAL A 43 5.70 11.00 19.68
N PHE A 44 4.92 11.61 18.78
CA PHE A 44 4.70 13.06 18.75
C PHE A 44 3.30 13.42 19.27
N ASN A 45 3.22 14.44 20.12
CA ASN A 45 1.96 15.01 20.61
C ASN A 45 1.39 16.10 19.68
N ALA A 46 2.18 16.61 18.74
CA ALA A 46 1.75 17.58 17.74
C ALA A 46 2.65 17.46 16.49
N VAL A 47 2.07 17.03 15.37
CA VAL A 47 2.71 17.00 14.05
C VAL A 47 2.21 18.23 13.28
N LEU A 48 3.12 19.10 12.83
CA LEU A 48 2.73 20.22 11.95
C LEU A 48 2.40 19.65 10.57
N LEU A 49 1.13 19.72 10.19
CA LEU A 49 0.66 19.15 8.93
C LEU A 49 0.85 20.14 7.78
N PRO A 50 1.35 19.69 6.61
CA PRO A 50 1.31 20.51 5.41
C PRO A 50 -0.14 20.72 5.01
N THR A 51 -0.53 21.99 4.84
CA THR A 51 -1.89 22.39 4.47
C THR A 51 -2.02 22.79 3.00
N ASP A 52 -0.90 22.87 2.28
CA ASP A 52 -0.89 23.04 0.84
C ASP A 52 -1.17 21.71 0.11
N VAL A 53 -1.43 21.82 -1.19
CA VAL A 53 -1.76 20.68 -2.08
C VAL A 53 -0.68 20.43 -3.13
N VAL A 54 0.45 21.14 -3.05
CA VAL A 54 1.56 20.99 -4.00
C VAL A 54 2.42 19.83 -3.54
N LEU A 55 2.38 18.72 -4.27
CA LEU A 55 3.19 17.55 -3.98
C LEU A 55 4.39 17.47 -4.94
N SER A 56 5.59 17.61 -4.39
CA SER A 56 6.83 17.25 -5.09
C SER A 56 7.13 15.79 -4.78
N LEU A 57 7.36 14.96 -5.80
CA LEU A 57 7.72 13.56 -5.57
C LEU A 57 9.17 13.49 -5.06
N ALA A 58 9.37 12.96 -3.85
CA ALA A 58 10.71 12.70 -3.31
C ALA A 58 11.53 11.73 -4.18
N CYS A 59 10.86 10.77 -4.82
CA CYS A 59 11.44 9.86 -5.80
C CYS A 59 10.35 9.35 -6.77
N GLU A 60 10.76 8.72 -7.89
CA GLU A 60 9.86 8.25 -8.96
C GLU A 60 8.78 7.25 -8.47
N ASN A 61 9.08 6.48 -7.42
CA ASN A 61 8.21 5.43 -6.90
C ASN A 61 7.67 5.76 -5.50
N VAL A 62 7.72 7.02 -5.05
CA VAL A 62 7.25 7.39 -3.71
C VAL A 62 5.79 6.94 -3.49
N GLY A 63 5.54 6.18 -2.42
CA GLY A 63 4.20 5.61 -2.15
C GLY A 63 3.81 4.41 -3.01
N ILE A 64 4.77 3.75 -3.67
CA ILE A 64 4.54 2.58 -4.52
C ILE A 64 5.28 1.35 -3.97
N GLY A 65 4.52 0.33 -3.60
CA GLY A 65 5.00 -1.00 -3.25
C GLY A 65 6.02 -0.96 -2.12
N SER A 66 7.24 -1.41 -2.42
CA SER A 66 8.33 -1.51 -1.46
C SER A 66 9.24 -0.28 -1.37
N GLU A 67 8.93 0.79 -2.10
CA GLU A 67 9.70 2.03 -2.06
C GLU A 67 9.60 2.72 -0.69
N THR A 68 10.74 3.18 -0.17
CA THR A 68 10.85 3.77 1.16
C THR A 68 11.33 5.22 1.17
N CYS A 69 11.61 5.82 0.01
CA CYS A 69 12.15 7.19 -0.10
C CYS A 69 11.33 8.26 0.62
N VAL A 70 10.04 8.01 0.89
CA VAL A 70 9.18 8.91 1.68
C VAL A 70 9.69 9.12 3.11
N LEU A 71 10.46 8.17 3.66
CA LEU A 71 11.05 8.28 4.99
C LEU A 71 12.23 9.26 5.04
N ASP A 72 12.83 9.58 3.88
CA ASP A 72 13.93 10.52 3.74
C ASP A 72 13.47 11.89 3.21
N ASP A 73 12.17 12.04 2.94
CA ASP A 73 11.59 13.27 2.42
C ASP A 73 11.52 14.35 3.53
N PRO A 74 12.23 15.50 3.37
CA PRO A 74 12.18 16.57 4.36
C PRO A 74 10.81 17.26 4.47
N GLU A 75 9.93 17.12 3.48
CA GLU A 75 8.56 17.63 3.53
C GLU A 75 7.59 16.69 4.27
N ASN A 76 8.00 15.43 4.51
CA ASN A 76 7.15 14.45 5.18
C ASN A 76 7.18 14.64 6.71
N PRO A 77 6.08 15.12 7.32
CA PRO A 77 6.05 15.36 8.77
C PRO A 77 5.91 14.05 9.58
N PHE A 78 5.67 12.92 8.92
CA PHE A 78 5.54 11.59 9.52
C PHE A 78 6.80 10.73 9.36
N ALA A 79 7.86 11.23 8.72
CA ALA A 79 9.08 10.46 8.41
C ALA A 79 9.62 9.67 9.61
N THR A 80 9.64 10.27 10.80
CA THR A 80 10.11 9.64 12.05
C THR A 80 8.99 9.17 12.98
N THR A 81 7.73 9.39 12.63
CA THR A 81 6.55 9.03 13.44
C THR A 81 6.29 7.53 13.40
N THR A 82 6.05 6.93 14.57
CA THR A 82 5.54 5.55 14.64
C THR A 82 4.09 5.52 14.16
N ILE A 83 3.81 4.71 13.16
CA ILE A 83 2.45 4.41 12.72
C ILE A 83 2.12 3.00 13.20
N ILE A 84 1.23 2.90 14.19
CA ILE A 84 0.89 1.65 14.87
C ILE A 84 -0.15 0.89 14.05
N GLU A 85 0.12 -0.36 13.74
CA GLU A 85 -0.83 -1.23 13.05
C GLU A 85 -1.89 -1.77 14.00
N PHE A 86 -3.02 -2.24 13.46
CA PHE A 86 -4.05 -2.85 14.30
C PHE A 86 -3.52 -4.12 14.98
N ASP A 87 -3.56 -4.16 16.30
CA ASP A 87 -3.17 -5.34 17.10
C ASP A 87 -4.41 -6.13 17.53
N VAL A 88 -4.57 -7.32 16.95
CA VAL A 88 -5.68 -8.24 17.29
C VAL A 88 -5.65 -8.72 18.74
N ASN A 89 -4.49 -8.70 19.39
CA ASN A 89 -4.33 -9.11 20.78
C ASN A 89 -4.55 -7.95 21.77
N ASN A 90 -4.59 -6.72 21.26
CA ASN A 90 -4.86 -5.51 22.02
C ASN A 90 -5.77 -4.57 21.21
N PRO A 91 -7.06 -4.93 21.02
CA PRO A 91 -7.98 -4.18 20.17
C PRO A 91 -8.27 -2.76 20.68
N ASP A 92 -7.99 -2.48 21.95
CA ASP A 92 -8.14 -1.16 22.58
C ASP A 92 -6.92 -0.26 22.33
N ALA A 93 -5.83 -0.78 21.77
CA ALA A 93 -4.65 0.00 21.41
C ALA A 93 -4.97 0.99 20.28
N SER A 94 -4.31 2.15 20.35
CA SER A 94 -4.37 3.10 19.24
C SER A 94 -3.75 2.51 17.98
N ASN A 95 -4.32 2.83 16.82
CA ASN A 95 -3.89 2.30 15.54
C ASN A 95 -3.88 3.41 14.48
N LYS A 96 -3.34 3.07 13.30
CA LYS A 96 -3.15 3.96 12.17
C LYS A 96 -4.43 4.66 11.71
N PHE A 97 -5.60 4.03 11.86
CA PHE A 97 -6.86 4.67 11.48
C PHE A 97 -7.22 5.82 12.41
N GLN A 98 -7.03 5.66 13.72
CA GLN A 98 -7.25 6.75 14.67
C GLN A 98 -6.31 7.94 14.41
N LEU A 99 -5.05 7.66 14.02
CA LEU A 99 -4.10 8.71 13.65
C LEU A 99 -4.47 9.36 12.32
N ALA A 100 -4.92 8.58 11.33
CA ALA A 100 -5.40 9.09 10.05
C ALA A 100 -6.64 9.99 10.22
N ASP A 101 -7.58 9.61 11.10
CA ASP A 101 -8.80 10.37 11.40
C ASP A 101 -8.52 11.72 12.08
N SER A 102 -7.34 11.89 12.69
CA SER A 102 -6.90 13.17 13.26
C SER A 102 -6.43 14.18 12.19
N ILE A 103 -6.17 13.73 10.96
CA ILE A 103 -5.75 14.59 9.85
C ILE A 103 -7.00 15.31 9.32
N PRO A 104 -7.00 16.66 9.20
CA PRO A 104 -8.17 17.41 8.71
C PRO A 104 -8.74 16.84 7.42
N ILE A 105 -10.05 16.63 7.35
CA ILE A 105 -10.72 16.13 6.13
C ILE A 105 -10.73 17.26 5.09
N GLY A 106 -10.58 16.89 3.82
CA GLY A 106 -10.64 17.83 2.71
C GLY A 106 -9.26 18.34 2.25
N PRO A 107 -9.24 19.37 1.39
CA PRO A 107 -8.03 19.80 0.68
C PRO A 107 -6.85 20.14 1.60
N SER A 108 -7.11 20.70 2.78
CA SER A 108 -6.09 21.10 3.75
C SER A 108 -5.38 19.94 4.45
N GLY A 109 -5.89 18.71 4.35
CA GLY A 109 -5.24 17.53 4.91
C GLY A 109 -4.84 16.49 3.88
N ALA A 110 -5.14 16.69 2.59
CA ALA A 110 -4.87 15.71 1.53
C ALA A 110 -3.38 15.34 1.44
N LYS A 111 -2.48 16.34 1.39
CA LYS A 111 -1.02 16.11 1.34
C LYS A 111 -0.51 15.42 2.61
N ALA A 112 -1.01 15.80 3.77
CA ALA A 112 -0.68 15.14 5.03
C ALA A 112 -1.14 13.67 5.05
N ARG A 113 -2.36 13.37 4.55
CA ARG A 113 -2.87 12.00 4.42
C ARG A 113 -2.00 11.16 3.49
N PHE A 114 -1.55 11.73 2.37
CA PHE A 114 -0.61 11.05 1.49
C PHE A 114 0.66 10.66 2.23
N TYR A 115 1.32 11.62 2.89
CA TYR A 115 2.54 11.34 3.64
C TYR A 115 2.34 10.32 4.77
N PHE A 116 1.21 10.40 5.47
CA PHE A 116 0.85 9.44 6.50
C PHE A 116 0.77 8.02 5.94
N TRP A 117 -0.03 7.80 4.91
CA TRP A 117 -0.24 6.46 4.34
C TRP A 117 0.99 5.93 3.60
N ALA A 118 1.72 6.79 2.89
CA ALA A 118 2.98 6.42 2.26
C ALA A 118 4.03 6.02 3.31
N THR A 119 4.09 6.72 4.44
CA THR A 119 4.95 6.34 5.59
C THR A 119 4.50 4.99 6.17
N ALA A 120 3.20 4.77 6.33
CA ALA A 120 2.65 3.51 6.80
C ALA A 120 3.04 2.36 5.86
N LEU A 121 2.92 2.56 4.55
CA LEU A 121 3.33 1.62 3.52
C LEU A 121 4.83 1.32 3.55
N ALA A 122 5.67 2.36 3.63
CA ALA A 122 7.12 2.22 3.67
C ALA A 122 7.59 1.48 4.94
N ARG A 123 6.87 1.64 6.06
CA ARG A 123 7.16 0.94 7.33
C ARG A 123 6.59 -0.48 7.34
N ARG A 124 5.42 -0.69 6.74
CA ARG A 124 4.76 -2.00 6.60
C ARG A 124 4.03 -2.09 5.27
N GLN A 125 4.58 -2.93 4.40
CA GLN A 125 4.03 -3.19 3.09
C GLN A 125 2.77 -4.06 3.22
N SER A 126 1.61 -3.47 2.95
CA SER A 126 0.33 -4.15 2.93
C SER A 126 -0.56 -3.57 1.83
N GLY A 127 -1.49 -4.38 1.32
CA GLY A 127 -2.46 -3.91 0.32
C GLY A 127 -3.33 -2.77 0.83
N GLU A 128 -3.68 -2.81 2.11
CA GLU A 128 -4.44 -1.74 2.78
C GLU A 128 -3.65 -0.42 2.79
N ASN A 129 -2.38 -0.44 3.24
CA ASN A 129 -1.53 0.76 3.22
C ASN A 129 -1.30 1.26 1.78
N GLN A 130 -1.14 0.35 0.80
CA GLN A 130 -0.99 0.73 -0.62
C GLN A 130 -2.27 1.38 -1.16
N TYR A 131 -3.43 0.82 -0.83
CA TYR A 131 -4.74 1.33 -1.23
C TYR A 131 -4.99 2.72 -0.67
N TYR A 132 -4.78 2.94 0.64
CA TYR A 132 -4.97 4.26 1.23
C TYR A 132 -3.94 5.28 0.74
N THR A 133 -2.72 4.84 0.40
CA THR A 133 -1.74 5.70 -0.27
C THR A 133 -2.25 6.15 -1.65
N ALA A 134 -2.82 5.23 -2.43
CA ALA A 134 -3.40 5.53 -3.73
C ALA A 134 -4.61 6.48 -3.63
N LEU A 135 -5.51 6.22 -2.67
CA LEU A 135 -6.68 7.06 -2.42
C LEU A 135 -6.29 8.46 -1.95
N ALA A 136 -5.27 8.59 -1.10
CA ALA A 136 -4.76 9.89 -0.67
C ALA A 136 -4.10 10.67 -1.82
N LEU A 137 -3.35 10.01 -2.72
CA LEU A 137 -2.83 10.64 -3.94
C LEU A 137 -3.97 11.13 -4.85
N HIS A 138 -5.06 10.38 -4.95
CA HIS A 138 -6.26 10.78 -5.68
C HIS A 138 -6.93 12.01 -5.04
N GLU A 139 -7.00 12.07 -3.71
CA GLU A 139 -7.48 13.26 -2.98
C GLU A 139 -6.56 14.47 -3.22
N VAL A 140 -5.23 14.30 -3.21
CA VAL A 140 -4.28 15.38 -3.53
C VAL A 140 -4.48 15.87 -4.96
N PHE A 141 -4.65 14.96 -5.93
CA PHE A 141 -4.99 15.33 -7.30
C PHE A 141 -6.30 16.13 -7.35
N ASP A 142 -7.37 15.69 -6.69
CA ASP A 142 -8.63 16.43 -6.65
C ASP A 142 -8.48 17.82 -6.00
N ALA A 143 -7.76 17.90 -4.89
CA ALA A 143 -7.52 19.12 -4.13
C ALA A 143 -6.61 20.11 -4.86
N ASN A 144 -5.71 19.63 -5.71
CA ASN A 144 -4.80 20.45 -6.48
C ASN A 144 -5.50 21.07 -7.71
N SER A 145 -6.16 22.20 -7.47
CA SER A 145 -6.84 22.98 -8.52
C SER A 145 -5.90 23.86 -9.35
N ASN A 146 -4.60 23.93 -9.05
CA ASN A 146 -3.69 24.93 -9.60
C ASN A 146 -2.40 24.31 -10.17
N GLY A 147 -2.39 24.11 -11.49
CA GLY A 147 -1.17 23.85 -12.27
C GLY A 147 -1.25 22.57 -13.08
N LEU A 148 -1.79 22.65 -14.30
CA LEU A 148 -2.00 21.54 -15.23
C LEU A 148 -0.78 20.58 -15.36
N GLU A 149 0.46 21.06 -15.20
CA GLU A 149 1.66 20.20 -15.28
C GLU A 149 1.98 19.44 -13.99
N GLN A 150 1.85 20.07 -12.81
CA GLN A 150 2.10 19.41 -11.52
C GLN A 150 0.98 18.45 -11.15
N ASP A 151 -0.24 18.82 -11.53
CA ASP A 151 -1.43 18.00 -11.38
C ASP A 151 -1.31 16.68 -12.14
N GLU A 152 -0.75 16.70 -13.35
CA GLU A 152 -0.52 15.50 -14.16
C GLU A 152 0.52 14.55 -13.54
N ILE A 153 1.52 15.06 -12.82
CA ILE A 153 2.47 14.23 -12.07
C ILE A 153 1.75 13.50 -10.93
N VAL A 154 0.92 14.20 -10.16
CA VAL A 154 0.14 13.60 -9.07
C VAL A 154 -0.89 12.60 -9.63
N ARG A 155 -1.56 12.94 -10.73
CA ARG A 155 -2.49 12.04 -11.44
C ARG A 155 -1.81 10.74 -11.85
N ALA A 156 -0.63 10.84 -12.46
CA ALA A 156 0.15 9.70 -12.89
C ALA A 156 0.61 8.84 -11.69
N GLN A 157 1.01 9.48 -10.59
CA GLN A 157 1.41 8.78 -9.37
C GLN A 157 0.22 8.07 -8.70
N ALA A 158 -0.96 8.70 -8.65
CA ALA A 158 -2.18 8.08 -8.14
C ALA A 158 -2.57 6.84 -8.96
N LEU A 159 -2.52 6.94 -10.30
CA LEU A 159 -2.75 5.80 -11.19
C LEU A 159 -1.73 4.67 -10.96
N LYS A 160 -0.46 5.01 -10.78
CA LYS A 160 0.61 4.05 -10.48
C LYS A 160 0.38 3.36 -9.12
N ALA A 161 -0.07 4.10 -8.12
CA ALA A 161 -0.39 3.57 -6.79
C ALA A 161 -1.61 2.65 -6.83
N TYR A 162 -2.68 3.03 -7.54
CA TYR A 162 -3.84 2.16 -7.75
C TYR A 162 -3.47 0.87 -8.49
N ARG A 163 -2.67 0.98 -9.56
CA ARG A 163 -2.15 -0.19 -10.27
C ARG A 163 -1.32 -1.08 -9.34
N SER A 164 -0.49 -0.52 -8.46
CA SER A 164 0.30 -1.28 -7.48
C SER A 164 -0.58 -2.13 -6.55
N VAL A 165 -1.80 -1.68 -6.20
CA VAL A 165 -2.76 -2.52 -5.46
C VAL A 165 -3.10 -3.78 -6.27
N LEU A 166 -3.35 -3.63 -7.58
CA LEU A 166 -3.69 -4.75 -8.45
C LEU A 166 -2.48 -5.65 -8.73
N ASP A 167 -1.31 -5.06 -8.99
CA ASP A 167 -0.11 -5.80 -9.40
C ASP A 167 0.53 -6.55 -8.20
N ASN A 168 0.59 -5.91 -7.02
CA ASN A 168 1.34 -6.43 -5.87
C ASN A 168 0.45 -6.97 -4.75
N PHE A 169 -0.83 -6.58 -4.72
CA PHE A 169 -1.72 -6.81 -3.58
C PHE A 169 -3.12 -7.28 -4.00
N PHE A 170 -3.26 -7.91 -5.17
CA PHE A 170 -4.55 -8.21 -5.81
C PHE A 170 -5.62 -8.81 -4.89
N GLY A 171 -5.25 -9.81 -4.08
CA GLY A 171 -6.17 -10.50 -3.17
C GLY A 171 -6.33 -9.86 -1.79
N SER A 172 -5.79 -8.66 -1.58
CA SER A 172 -5.85 -7.98 -0.28
C SER A 172 -7.25 -7.44 0.00
N VAL A 173 -7.56 -7.35 1.29
CA VAL A 173 -8.82 -6.81 1.78
C VAL A 173 -8.54 -5.69 2.78
N VAL A 174 -9.53 -4.83 2.97
CA VAL A 174 -9.63 -3.90 4.10
C VAL A 174 -10.89 -4.26 4.89
N VAL A 175 -10.88 -4.05 6.19
CA VAL A 175 -12.04 -4.31 7.05
C VAL A 175 -12.81 -3.03 7.30
N PHE A 176 -14.10 -3.01 6.93
CA PHE A 176 -15.01 -1.91 7.24
C PHE A 176 -15.95 -2.26 8.38
N LYS A 177 -16.24 -1.26 9.23
CA LYS A 177 -17.31 -1.32 10.22
C LYS A 177 -18.62 -0.82 9.61
N CYS A 178 -19.68 -1.61 9.69
CA CYS A 178 -21.01 -1.21 9.23
C CYS A 178 -21.79 -0.50 10.35
N PHE A 179 -21.60 0.81 10.50
CA PHE A 179 -22.35 1.61 11.49
C PHE A 179 -23.86 1.60 11.22
N GLU A 180 -24.27 1.59 9.96
CA GLU A 180 -25.68 1.54 9.56
C GLU A 180 -26.35 0.19 9.85
N CYS A 181 -25.56 -0.90 9.92
CA CYS A 181 -26.05 -2.22 10.29
C CYS A 181 -26.33 -2.33 11.79
N ALA A 182 -25.82 -1.41 12.60
CA ALA A 182 -25.98 -1.40 14.04
C ALA A 182 -26.19 0.03 14.59
N PRO A 183 -27.29 0.71 14.20
CA PRO A 183 -27.49 2.13 14.50
C PRO A 183 -27.70 2.43 15.98
N ASN A 184 -27.95 1.40 16.80
CA ASN A 184 -28.15 1.50 18.24
C ASN A 184 -26.87 1.25 19.05
N LEU A 185 -25.75 0.92 18.39
CA LEU A 185 -24.48 0.68 19.06
C LEU A 185 -23.63 1.97 19.09
N PRO A 186 -22.89 2.23 20.19
CA PRO A 186 -21.86 3.26 20.20
C PRO A 186 -20.83 3.05 19.06
N PRO A 187 -20.28 4.11 18.44
CA PRO A 187 -19.32 3.99 17.32
C PRO A 187 -18.05 3.18 17.65
N ASP A 188 -17.67 3.12 18.92
CA ASP A 188 -16.55 2.35 19.45
C ASP A 188 -16.92 0.92 19.86
N SER A 189 -18.19 0.53 19.74
CA SER A 189 -18.65 -0.81 20.14
C SER A 189 -17.93 -1.90 19.34
N PRO A 190 -17.40 -2.94 20.03
CA PRO A 190 -16.82 -4.09 19.36
C PRO A 190 -17.86 -4.96 18.63
N ASP A 191 -19.16 -4.76 18.93
CA ASP A 191 -20.27 -5.53 18.37
C ASP A 191 -20.76 -4.96 17.03
N ILE A 192 -20.20 -3.84 16.55
CA ILE A 192 -20.53 -3.32 15.22
C ILE A 192 -20.05 -4.34 14.16
N PRO A 193 -20.94 -4.82 13.27
CA PRO A 193 -20.57 -5.78 12.24
C PRO A 193 -19.39 -5.29 11.40
N GLN A 194 -18.40 -6.16 11.22
CA GLN A 194 -17.23 -5.90 10.41
C GLN A 194 -17.23 -6.84 9.21
N PHE A 195 -16.85 -6.32 8.05
CA PHE A 195 -16.78 -7.12 6.84
C PHE A 195 -15.54 -6.74 6.03
N ALA A 196 -14.93 -7.76 5.43
CA ALA A 196 -13.81 -7.58 4.54
C ALA A 196 -14.32 -7.15 3.16
N VAL A 197 -13.69 -6.11 2.61
CA VAL A 197 -13.96 -5.63 1.25
C VAL A 197 -12.73 -5.88 0.39
N PRO A 198 -12.89 -6.53 -0.78
CA PRO A 198 -11.79 -6.72 -1.73
C PRO A 198 -11.26 -5.38 -2.24
N LEU A 199 -9.95 -5.16 -2.08
CA LEU A 199 -9.33 -3.89 -2.48
C LEU A 199 -9.21 -3.75 -3.99
N ASN A 200 -9.02 -4.85 -4.71
CA ASN A 200 -9.01 -4.87 -6.17
C ASN A 200 -10.32 -4.34 -6.77
N GLU A 201 -11.48 -4.78 -6.27
CA GLU A 201 -12.80 -4.33 -6.72
C GLU A 201 -13.02 -2.85 -6.39
N ARG A 202 -12.59 -2.40 -5.21
CA ARG A 202 -12.63 -0.97 -4.84
C ARG A 202 -11.77 -0.10 -5.74
N VAL A 203 -10.56 -0.54 -6.05
CA VAL A 203 -9.66 0.16 -6.98
C VAL A 203 -10.32 0.31 -8.34
N ALA A 204 -10.91 -0.78 -8.86
CA ALA A 204 -11.60 -0.75 -10.15
C ALA A 204 -12.78 0.23 -10.16
N ASP A 205 -13.60 0.22 -9.10
CA ASP A 205 -14.74 1.14 -8.94
C ASP A 205 -14.29 2.61 -8.83
N HIS A 206 -13.20 2.89 -8.11
CA HIS A 206 -12.58 4.23 -8.02
C HIS A 206 -12.09 4.79 -9.34
N LEU A 207 -11.55 3.92 -10.21
CA LEU A 207 -11.12 4.33 -11.54
C LEU A 207 -12.31 4.48 -12.49
N PHE A 208 -13.36 3.68 -12.30
CA PHE A 208 -14.53 3.65 -13.17
C PHE A 208 -15.48 4.83 -12.96
N ARG A 209 -15.75 5.20 -11.70
CA ARG A 209 -16.73 6.24 -11.37
C ARG A 209 -16.28 7.13 -10.20
N PRO A 210 -16.36 8.48 -10.32
CA PRO A 210 -16.04 9.40 -9.23
C PRO A 210 -16.79 9.11 -7.93
N GLU A 211 -18.09 8.79 -8.02
CA GLU A 211 -19.01 8.66 -6.88
C GLU A 211 -18.61 7.55 -5.91
N SER A 212 -17.78 6.61 -6.34
CA SER A 212 -17.23 5.57 -5.46
C SER A 212 -16.28 6.13 -4.38
N THR A 213 -15.72 7.31 -4.60
CA THR A 213 -14.86 8.05 -3.65
C THR A 213 -15.63 9.15 -2.88
N ALA A 214 -16.96 9.17 -2.98
CA ALA A 214 -17.76 10.20 -2.34
C ALA A 214 -17.65 10.17 -0.81
N THR A 215 -17.53 11.36 -0.23
CA THR A 215 -17.52 11.59 1.22
C THR A 215 -18.40 12.80 1.54
N PRO A 216 -18.71 13.08 2.82
CA PRO A 216 -19.45 14.30 3.18
C PRO A 216 -18.78 15.60 2.70
N VAL A 217 -17.45 15.62 2.56
CA VAL A 217 -16.68 16.78 2.07
C VAL A 217 -16.58 16.79 0.54
N TYR A 218 -16.59 15.60 -0.08
CA TYR A 218 -16.54 15.40 -1.53
C TYR A 218 -17.80 14.67 -2.01
N PRO A 219 -18.97 15.33 -2.07
CA PRO A 219 -20.25 14.66 -2.30
C PRO A 219 -20.40 14.04 -3.69
N GLN A 220 -19.60 14.49 -4.66
CA GLN A 220 -19.54 13.90 -6.01
C GLN A 220 -18.36 12.92 -6.17
N GLY A 221 -17.59 12.69 -5.10
CA GLY A 221 -16.29 12.04 -5.16
C GLY A 221 -15.20 12.92 -5.76
N PHE A 222 -14.01 12.34 -5.86
CA PHE A 222 -12.83 12.95 -6.45
C PHE A 222 -12.94 13.04 -7.96
N ARG A 223 -12.30 14.07 -8.54
CA ARG A 223 -12.11 14.21 -9.98
C ARG A 223 -11.48 12.96 -10.57
N ALA A 224 -12.11 12.40 -11.61
CA ALA A 224 -11.63 11.20 -12.28
C ALA A 224 -10.16 11.29 -12.73
N LEU A 225 -9.37 10.27 -12.37
CA LEU A 225 -7.97 10.14 -12.82
C LEU A 225 -7.83 9.83 -14.31
N ILE A 226 -8.86 9.25 -14.92
CA ILE A 226 -8.85 8.84 -16.33
C ILE A 226 -9.89 9.70 -17.07
N PRO A 227 -9.45 10.67 -17.90
CA PRO A 227 -10.36 11.51 -18.65
C PRO A 227 -11.25 10.69 -19.59
N GLY A 228 -12.49 11.13 -19.82
CA GLY A 228 -13.44 10.49 -20.73
C GLY A 228 -14.38 9.45 -20.09
N GLY A 229 -14.32 9.28 -18.76
CA GLY A 229 -15.29 8.51 -17.98
C GLY A 229 -15.04 6.99 -18.00
N GLY A 230 -16.05 6.23 -17.58
CA GLY A 230 -15.92 4.80 -17.27
C GLY A 230 -15.42 3.92 -18.41
N ILE A 231 -15.71 4.24 -19.68
CA ILE A 231 -15.22 3.46 -20.83
C ILE A 231 -13.69 3.51 -20.90
N ASN A 232 -13.09 4.69 -20.72
CA ASN A 232 -11.63 4.82 -20.76
C ASN A 232 -10.98 4.17 -19.54
N ALA A 233 -11.68 4.09 -18.41
CA ALA A 233 -11.23 3.33 -17.24
C ALA A 233 -11.20 1.82 -17.52
N LEU A 234 -12.22 1.29 -18.22
CA LEU A 234 -12.23 -0.11 -18.65
C LEU A 234 -11.08 -0.41 -19.61
N ASP A 235 -10.87 0.44 -20.61
CA ASP A 235 -9.77 0.33 -21.57
C ASP A 235 -8.41 0.33 -20.84
N ARG A 236 -8.24 1.25 -19.88
CA ARG A 236 -7.04 1.32 -19.05
C ARG A 236 -6.79 0.07 -18.21
N LEU A 237 -7.85 -0.54 -17.68
CA LEU A 237 -7.73 -1.78 -16.91
C LEU A 237 -7.34 -2.95 -17.82
N VAL A 238 -7.87 -3.00 -19.05
CA VAL A 238 -7.48 -3.98 -20.07
C VAL A 238 -6.00 -3.82 -20.44
N ASP A 239 -5.53 -2.58 -20.66
CA ASP A 239 -4.11 -2.26 -20.89
C ASP A 239 -3.19 -2.73 -19.74
N TRP A 240 -3.71 -2.79 -18.52
CA TRP A 240 -3.00 -3.28 -17.35
C TRP A 240 -3.08 -4.80 -17.18
N GLY A 241 -3.83 -5.50 -18.03
CA GLY A 241 -4.01 -6.95 -17.95
C GLY A 241 -5.16 -7.38 -17.05
N TYR A 242 -6.16 -6.52 -16.83
CA TYR A 242 -7.34 -6.81 -16.00
C TYR A 242 -8.65 -6.65 -16.78
N ALA A 243 -9.65 -7.42 -16.41
CA ALA A 243 -11.02 -7.27 -16.89
C ALA A 243 -11.93 -6.89 -15.73
N TYR A 244 -12.58 -5.72 -15.82
CA TYR A 244 -13.55 -5.26 -14.82
C TYR A 244 -14.97 -5.32 -15.38
N GLN A 245 -15.84 -5.99 -14.64
CA GLN A 245 -17.28 -5.95 -14.82
C GLN A 245 -17.86 -4.95 -13.81
N PRO A 246 -18.31 -3.76 -14.26
CA PRO A 246 -18.84 -2.74 -13.36
C PRO A 246 -20.07 -3.20 -12.60
N CYS A 247 -20.27 -2.62 -11.42
CA CYS A 247 -21.47 -2.83 -10.62
C CYS A 247 -22.74 -2.45 -11.39
N THR A 248 -23.81 -3.20 -11.17
CA THR A 248 -25.15 -2.89 -11.73
C THR A 248 -26.14 -2.43 -10.67
N ASP A 249 -25.81 -2.56 -9.38
CA ASP A 249 -26.65 -2.25 -8.23
C ASP A 249 -26.27 -0.92 -7.55
N LEU A 250 -26.12 0.14 -8.34
CA LEU A 250 -25.76 1.45 -7.83
C LEU A 250 -26.87 2.04 -6.92
N PRO A 251 -26.51 2.82 -5.87
CA PRO A 251 -25.15 3.23 -5.50
C PRO A 251 -24.40 2.22 -4.62
N ALA A 252 -25.05 1.12 -4.20
CA ALA A 252 -24.50 0.15 -3.26
C ALA A 252 -23.25 -0.56 -3.80
N CYS A 253 -23.22 -0.84 -5.11
CA CYS A 253 -22.07 -1.40 -5.82
C CYS A 253 -21.50 -2.64 -5.14
N THR A 254 -22.33 -3.66 -4.96
CA THR A 254 -21.96 -4.89 -4.25
C THR A 254 -21.60 -6.05 -5.18
N ASN A 255 -21.77 -5.87 -6.50
CA ASN A 255 -21.60 -6.93 -7.49
C ASN A 255 -20.59 -6.64 -8.60
N GLY A 256 -19.77 -5.60 -8.46
CA GLY A 256 -18.68 -5.30 -9.39
C GLY A 256 -17.50 -6.24 -9.15
N VAL A 257 -16.94 -6.80 -10.21
CA VAL A 257 -15.89 -7.83 -10.11
C VAL A 257 -14.76 -7.50 -11.06
N ILE A 258 -13.53 -7.55 -10.56
CA ILE A 258 -12.31 -7.45 -11.38
C ILE A 258 -11.58 -8.80 -11.38
N THR A 259 -11.09 -9.19 -12.55
CA THR A 259 -10.34 -10.43 -12.78
C THR A 259 -9.04 -10.14 -13.51
N VAL A 260 -8.06 -11.03 -13.36
CA VAL A 260 -6.86 -11.02 -14.20
C VAL A 260 -7.27 -11.46 -15.59
N GLY A 261 -6.94 -10.66 -16.60
CA GLY A 261 -7.31 -10.93 -17.98
C GLY A 261 -6.55 -12.14 -18.52
N GLU A 262 -7.29 -13.10 -19.07
CA GLU A 262 -6.74 -14.15 -19.92
C GLU A 262 -6.78 -13.62 -21.37
N PHE A 263 -5.69 -13.01 -21.81
CA PHE A 263 -5.55 -12.48 -23.18
C PHE A 263 -4.48 -13.25 -23.96
#